data_AF-A0A0R0IGI9-F1
#
_entry.id   AF-A0A0R0IGI9-F1
#
_cell.length_a   1.000
_cell.length_b   1.000
_cell.length_c   1.000
_cell.angle_alpha   90.00
_cell.angle_beta   90.00
_cell.angle_gamma   90.00
#
_symmetry.space_group_name_H-M   'P 1'
#
loop_
_entity.id
_entity.type
_entity.pdbx_description
1 polymer ?
#
loop_
_entity_poly.entity_id
_entity_poly.type
_entity_poly.pdbx_seq_one_letter_code
_entity_poly.pdbx_strand_id
1 'polypeptide(L)'
;MEFISNAMILSFSILLLLPKSRGTTSKIPDPFAIEQGNPTKIKNGYEEKWLLNIMVIDTRGAQDKKACTQCRCDHMNLPKDFYNVTRDIHNQKLTTNYKGGLFCCQDNLQCKQIEGFQGPRRMVSLRYKISWVDWNIYQIPIKVYILDSTDKVRSNGSKILHDCLAEYTIPATGGGGDSPHVQKENIPMEKGGYLIYGTAHMHSGVVNATLYGQDGRTLCTSTPKYGTGKEAGNEKAYLIGMSICYPQPGPIKIHDGEILTLESRYKNEFRTGAMGHFYIYLAEELPQ
;
A
#
# COMPACT_ATOMS: atom_id res chain seq x y z
N MET A 1 18.45 17.47 11.46
CA MET A 1 17.54 16.83 10.50
C MET A 1 18.11 15.44 10.25
N GLU A 2 17.68 14.44 11.02
CA GLU A 2 18.10 13.05 10.81
C GLU A 2 17.46 12.55 9.52
N PHE A 3 18.23 12.55 8.44
CA PHE A 3 17.89 11.75 7.27
C PHE A 3 18.16 10.29 7.64
N ILE A 4 17.13 9.55 8.06
CA ILE A 4 17.18 8.09 8.12
C ILE A 4 17.14 7.60 6.67
N SER A 5 18.27 7.76 5.97
CA SER A 5 18.51 7.22 4.64
C SER A 5 18.90 5.76 4.83
N ASN A 6 18.04 4.84 4.38
CA ASN A 6 18.16 3.38 4.50
C ASN A 6 17.80 2.80 5.88
N ALA A 7 16.67 3.20 6.46
CA ALA A 7 15.85 2.14 7.05
C ALA A 7 15.37 1.30 5.86
N MET A 8 15.73 0.02 5.80
CA MET A 8 14.93 -0.93 5.04
C MET A 8 13.58 -0.95 5.76
N ILE A 9 12.71 -0.02 5.38
CA ILE A 9 11.34 0.02 5.84
C ILE A 9 10.74 -1.22 5.22
N LEU A 10 10.82 -2.34 5.94
CA LEU A 10 9.71 -3.26 5.99
C LEU A 10 8.58 -2.47 6.59
N SER A 11 8.00 -1.62 5.75
CA SER A 11 6.61 -1.28 5.84
C SER A 11 5.90 -2.60 5.57
N PHE A 12 5.83 -3.42 6.61
CA PHE A 12 4.56 -3.59 7.26
C PHE A 12 3.95 -2.20 7.51
N SER A 13 3.57 -1.51 6.43
CA SER A 13 2.35 -0.71 6.42
C SER A 13 1.25 -1.75 6.60
N ILE A 14 1.20 -2.33 7.80
CA ILE A 14 -0.01 -2.73 8.46
C ILE A 14 -0.69 -1.39 8.75
N LEU A 15 -1.10 -0.73 7.66
CA LEU A 15 -1.95 0.43 7.66
C LEU A 15 -3.26 -0.11 8.23
N LEU A 16 -3.33 -0.12 9.57
CA LEU A 16 -4.41 -0.71 10.36
C LEU A 16 -5.76 -0.03 10.15
N LEU A 17 -5.82 0.94 9.24
CA LEU A 17 -7.07 1.49 8.75
C LEU A 17 -7.85 0.56 7.85
N LEU A 18 -7.26 -0.51 7.37
CA LEU A 18 -8.02 -1.49 6.63
C LEU A 18 -7.78 -2.86 7.27
N PRO A 19 -8.85 -3.56 7.68
CA PRO A 19 -8.74 -4.92 8.18
C PRO A 19 -8.03 -5.87 7.19
N LYS A 20 -7.80 -5.41 5.94
CA LYS A 20 -6.90 -5.93 4.91
C LYS A 20 -5.74 -6.80 5.40
N SER A 21 -4.89 -6.31 6.30
CA SER A 21 -3.72 -7.09 6.73
C SER A 21 -4.10 -8.34 7.52
N ARG A 22 -5.24 -8.35 8.22
CA ARG A 22 -5.74 -9.55 8.92
C ARG A 22 -6.14 -10.66 7.94
N GLY A 23 -6.71 -10.28 6.79
CA GLY A 23 -7.16 -11.23 5.78
C GLY A 23 -6.15 -11.53 4.67
N THR A 24 -4.95 -10.93 4.70
CA THR A 24 -3.91 -11.09 3.68
C THR A 24 -2.68 -11.74 4.30
N THR A 25 -2.32 -12.94 3.87
CA THR A 25 -1.11 -13.61 4.34
C THR A 25 0.13 -12.99 3.71
N SER A 26 1.18 -12.75 4.51
CA SER A 26 2.52 -12.36 4.02
C SER A 26 3.52 -13.51 4.16
N LYS A 27 3.04 -14.76 4.17
CA LYS A 27 3.90 -15.95 4.29
C LYS A 27 4.73 -16.10 3.01
N ILE A 28 6.05 -16.06 3.17
CA ILE A 28 7.01 -16.37 2.11
C ILE A 28 7.20 -17.89 2.09
N PRO A 29 7.16 -18.55 0.92
CA PRO A 29 7.40 -19.98 0.81
C PRO A 29 8.89 -20.29 1.01
N ASP A 30 9.18 -21.40 1.68
CA ASP A 30 10.54 -21.96 1.74
C ASP A 30 11.01 -22.34 0.32
N PRO A 31 12.30 -22.16 -0.04
CA PRO A 31 13.41 -21.67 0.79
C PRO A 31 13.66 -20.15 0.68
N PHE A 32 12.66 -19.38 0.27
CA PHE A 32 12.82 -17.95 0.08
C PHE A 32 12.71 -17.19 1.41
N ALA A 33 13.56 -16.19 1.61
CA ALA A 33 13.56 -15.37 2.81
C ALA A 33 14.01 -13.92 2.53
N ILE A 34 13.51 -12.98 3.33
CA ILE A 34 14.00 -11.59 3.34
C ILE A 34 15.21 -11.55 4.26
N GLU A 35 16.39 -11.27 3.69
CA GLU A 35 17.62 -11.12 4.46
C GLU A 35 17.58 -9.83 5.28
N GLN A 36 17.95 -9.93 6.56
CA GLN A 36 17.96 -8.83 7.53
C GLN A 36 19.28 -8.90 8.29
N GLY A 37 19.82 -7.76 8.65
CA GLY A 37 20.91 -7.64 9.60
C GLY A 37 22.26 -8.04 9.01
N ASN A 38 22.38 -8.15 7.68
CA ASN A 38 23.67 -8.43 7.04
C ASN A 38 24.59 -7.20 7.16
N PRO A 39 25.67 -7.25 7.96
CA PRO A 39 26.54 -6.09 8.18
C PRO A 39 27.22 -5.57 6.91
N THR A 40 27.37 -6.43 5.88
CA THR A 40 27.95 -6.04 4.58
C THR A 40 27.01 -5.18 3.74
N LYS A 41 25.69 -5.22 4.02
CA LYS A 41 24.65 -4.43 3.34
C LYS A 41 24.32 -3.13 4.09
N ILE A 42 24.75 -3.03 5.35
CA ILE A 42 24.52 -1.85 6.20
C ILE A 42 25.66 -0.85 5.96
N LYS A 43 25.31 0.39 5.61
CA LYS A 43 26.31 1.46 5.40
C LYS A 43 26.99 1.81 6.72
N ASN A 44 28.28 2.13 6.69
CA ASN A 44 29.02 2.53 7.88
C ASN A 44 28.34 3.73 8.59
N GLY A 45 28.18 3.63 9.91
CA GLY A 45 27.48 4.62 10.74
C GLY A 45 25.95 4.49 10.76
N TYR A 46 25.37 3.49 10.08
CA TYR A 46 23.93 3.22 10.11
C TYR A 46 23.64 1.93 10.87
N GLU A 47 22.44 1.85 11.43
CA GLU A 47 21.88 0.64 12.04
C GLU A 47 20.60 0.25 11.30
N GLU A 48 20.45 -1.03 10.99
CA GLU A 48 19.17 -1.53 10.49
C GLU A 48 18.17 -1.68 11.64
N LYS A 49 16.93 -1.20 11.44
CA LYS A 49 15.87 -1.25 12.43
C LYS A 49 14.57 -1.70 11.80
N TRP A 50 13.81 -2.46 12.57
CA TRP A 50 12.44 -2.81 12.24
C TRP A 50 11.52 -1.64 12.61
N LEU A 51 10.69 -1.21 11.66
CA LEU A 51 9.67 -0.20 11.88
C LEU A 51 8.28 -0.84 11.79
N LEU A 52 7.44 -0.55 12.77
CA LEU A 52 6.02 -0.86 12.72
C LEU A 52 5.23 0.45 12.66
N ASN A 53 4.68 0.75 11.48
CA ASN A 53 3.84 1.93 11.30
C ASN A 53 2.36 1.53 11.51
N ILE A 54 1.67 2.27 12.38
CA ILE A 54 0.29 2.02 12.76
C ILE A 54 -0.51 3.31 12.55
N MET A 55 -1.53 3.24 11.70
CA MET A 55 -2.54 4.29 11.58
C MET A 55 -3.87 3.78 12.13
N VAL A 56 -4.47 4.53 13.06
CA VAL A 56 -5.75 4.21 13.70
C VAL A 56 -6.71 5.38 13.54
N ILE A 57 -7.85 5.14 12.90
CA ILE A 57 -8.95 6.09 12.78
C ILE A 57 -10.11 5.54 13.59
N ASP A 58 -10.51 6.29 14.61
CA ASP A 58 -11.73 6.01 15.34
C ASP A 58 -12.94 6.57 14.58
N THR A 59 -13.73 5.67 14.00
CA THR A 59 -14.94 6.04 13.25
C THR A 59 -16.19 6.10 14.14
N ARG A 60 -16.07 5.86 15.45
CA ARG A 60 -17.20 5.95 16.36
C ARG A 60 -17.65 7.41 16.49
N GLY A 61 -18.94 7.63 16.28
CA GLY A 61 -19.50 8.98 16.29
C GLY A 61 -19.12 9.83 15.08
N ALA A 62 -18.35 9.33 14.10
CA ALA A 62 -18.06 10.10 12.89
C ALA A 62 -19.36 10.39 12.11
N GLN A 63 -19.53 11.63 11.66
CA GLN A 63 -20.69 12.06 10.85
C GLN A 63 -20.84 11.22 9.58
N ASP A 64 -19.72 10.97 8.91
CA ASP A 64 -19.61 10.02 7.80
C ASP A 64 -18.39 9.13 8.02
N LYS A 65 -18.64 7.86 8.36
CA LYS A 65 -17.60 6.86 8.60
C LYS A 65 -16.76 6.59 7.36
N LYS A 66 -17.38 6.55 6.16
CA LYS A 66 -16.69 6.28 4.90
C LYS A 66 -15.76 7.43 4.56
N ALA A 67 -16.26 8.67 4.63
CA ALA A 67 -15.45 9.87 4.41
C ALA A 67 -14.29 9.99 5.42
N CYS A 68 -14.56 9.70 6.69
CA CYS A 68 -13.56 9.65 7.76
C CYS A 68 -12.43 8.63 7.43
N THR A 69 -12.77 7.40 7.03
CA THR A 69 -11.75 6.40 6.65
C THR A 69 -11.00 6.72 5.36
N GLN A 70 -11.54 7.56 4.49
CA GLN A 70 -10.90 8.05 3.28
C GLN A 70 -10.07 9.32 3.51
N CYS A 71 -9.97 9.77 4.77
CA CYS A 71 -9.27 10.99 5.15
C CYS A 71 -9.75 12.20 4.35
N ARG A 72 -11.07 12.29 4.13
CA ARG A 72 -11.67 13.43 3.45
C ARG A 72 -11.46 14.69 4.27
N CYS A 73 -10.77 15.68 3.70
CA CYS A 73 -10.35 16.87 4.42
C CYS A 73 -11.53 17.67 4.98
N ASP A 74 -12.66 17.68 4.26
CA ASP A 74 -13.90 18.35 4.69
C ASP A 74 -14.63 17.61 5.83
N HIS A 75 -14.23 16.38 6.15
CA HIS A 75 -14.75 15.55 7.25
C HIS A 75 -13.76 15.40 8.41
N MET A 76 -12.62 16.08 8.36
CA MET A 76 -11.62 16.11 9.41
C MET A 76 -11.62 17.47 10.12
N ASN A 77 -11.29 17.48 11.42
CA ASN A 77 -11.09 18.70 12.20
C ASN A 77 -9.70 19.29 11.92
N LEU A 78 -9.49 19.75 10.68
CA LEU A 78 -8.21 20.32 10.25
C LEU A 78 -7.99 21.72 10.85
N PRO A 79 -6.73 22.07 11.19
CA PRO A 79 -6.40 23.44 11.60
C PRO A 79 -6.60 24.43 10.44
N LYS A 80 -6.87 25.70 10.74
CA LYS A 80 -7.20 26.71 9.73
C LYS A 80 -6.07 26.96 8.72
N ASP A 81 -4.83 26.81 9.15
CA ASP A 81 -3.62 26.97 8.37
C ASP A 81 -3.13 25.68 7.70
N PHE A 82 -3.93 24.60 7.74
CA PHE A 82 -3.57 23.27 7.22
C PHE A 82 -2.90 23.31 5.83
N TYR A 83 -3.52 23.98 4.85
CA TYR A 83 -2.98 24.08 3.48
C TYR A 83 -1.75 24.98 3.36
N ASN A 84 -1.47 25.83 4.36
CA ASN A 84 -0.30 26.71 4.37
C ASN A 84 0.94 26.03 4.94
N VAL A 85 0.76 25.08 5.85
CA VAL A 85 1.84 24.43 6.61
C VAL A 85 2.11 23.00 6.15
N THR A 86 1.10 22.30 5.64
CA THR A 86 1.24 20.90 5.25
C THR A 86 1.90 20.80 3.88
N ARG A 87 2.86 19.89 3.77
CA ARG A 87 3.62 19.64 2.54
C ARG A 87 3.40 18.22 2.06
N ASP A 88 3.34 18.06 0.74
CA ASP A 88 3.23 16.76 0.10
C ASP A 88 4.57 15.99 0.08
N ILE A 89 4.58 14.84 -0.57
CA ILE A 89 5.77 13.98 -0.74
C ILE A 89 6.91 14.66 -1.52
N HIS A 90 6.61 15.68 -2.32
CA HIS A 90 7.59 16.48 -3.06
C HIS A 90 7.97 17.77 -2.31
N ASN A 91 7.57 17.89 -1.04
CA ASN A 91 7.79 19.04 -0.19
C ASN A 91 7.09 20.33 -0.69
N GLN A 92 6.07 20.20 -1.54
CA GLN A 92 5.25 21.30 -2.04
C GLN A 92 4.06 21.55 -1.11
N LYS A 93 3.60 22.80 -1.03
CA LYS A 93 2.41 23.13 -0.22
C LYS A 93 1.18 22.44 -0.80
N LEU A 94 0.37 21.83 0.06
CA LEU A 94 -0.92 21.29 -0.37
C LEU A 94 -1.84 22.40 -0.89
N THR A 95 -2.53 22.11 -1.97
CA THR A 95 -3.53 23.01 -2.54
C THR A 95 -4.93 22.66 -2.03
N THR A 96 -5.86 23.62 -2.09
CA THR A 96 -7.27 23.39 -1.75
C THR A 96 -7.99 22.41 -2.70
N ASN A 97 -7.32 22.00 -3.78
CA ASN A 97 -7.79 20.94 -4.68
C ASN A 97 -7.56 19.54 -4.09
N TYR A 98 -6.64 19.39 -3.12
CA TYR A 98 -6.48 18.15 -2.39
C TYR A 98 -7.67 17.93 -1.46
N LYS A 99 -8.56 17.00 -1.82
CA LYS A 99 -9.84 16.77 -1.12
C LYS A 99 -9.78 15.70 -0.04
N GLY A 100 -8.74 14.88 -0.01
CA GLY A 100 -8.57 13.86 0.99
C GLY A 100 -7.48 12.85 0.65
N GLY A 101 -7.10 12.08 1.66
CA GLY A 101 -6.00 11.14 1.61
C GLY A 101 -5.06 11.31 2.81
N LEU A 102 -3.90 10.68 2.77
CA LEU A 102 -2.96 10.53 3.88
C LEU A 102 -2.66 11.86 4.62
N PHE A 103 -2.53 12.97 3.89
CA PHE A 103 -2.19 14.25 4.52
C PHE A 103 -3.30 14.86 5.38
N CYS A 104 -4.56 14.45 5.21
CA CYS A 104 -5.68 14.95 6.01
C CYS A 104 -5.94 14.11 7.27
N CYS A 105 -5.25 12.97 7.43
CA CYS A 105 -5.24 12.14 8.63
C CYS A 105 -3.88 12.20 9.32
N GLN A 106 -3.54 13.37 9.85
CA GLN A 106 -2.33 13.53 10.68
C GLN A 106 -2.57 13.01 12.10
N ASP A 107 -1.47 12.80 12.83
CA ASP A 107 -1.51 12.39 14.23
C ASP A 107 -2.39 13.31 15.08
N ASN A 108 -3.16 12.69 15.99
CA ASN A 108 -4.09 13.36 16.91
C ASN A 108 -5.25 14.14 16.26
N LEU A 109 -5.40 14.13 14.93
CA LEU A 109 -6.58 14.69 14.28
C LEU A 109 -7.78 13.76 14.44
N GLN A 110 -8.97 14.37 14.49
CA GLN A 110 -10.23 13.66 14.65
C GLN A 110 -11.15 13.93 13.46
N CYS A 111 -11.92 12.91 13.10
CA CYS A 111 -13.05 13.09 12.21
C CYS A 111 -14.10 14.00 12.87
N LYS A 112 -14.84 14.75 12.06
CA LYS A 112 -16.02 15.47 12.53
C LYS A 112 -17.01 14.47 13.11
N GLN A 113 -17.45 14.74 14.34
CA GLN A 113 -18.35 13.86 15.08
C GLN A 113 -19.79 14.37 15.00
N ILE A 114 -20.74 13.46 15.11
CA ILE A 114 -22.15 13.79 15.33
C ILE A 114 -22.25 14.56 16.65
N GLU A 115 -23.15 15.53 16.69
CA GLU A 115 -23.35 16.36 17.87
C GLU A 115 -23.73 15.50 19.09
N GLY A 116 -23.16 15.84 20.24
CA GLY A 116 -23.40 15.12 21.50
C GLY A 116 -22.76 13.73 21.59
N PHE A 117 -21.94 13.31 20.62
CA PHE A 117 -21.23 12.03 20.74
C PHE A 117 -20.26 12.04 21.93
N GLN A 118 -20.52 11.17 22.90
CA GLN A 118 -19.62 10.88 24.00
C GLN A 118 -19.24 9.40 23.95
N GLY A 119 -18.03 9.14 23.47
CA GLY A 119 -17.47 7.79 23.40
C GLY A 119 -16.48 7.54 24.53
N PRO A 120 -16.49 6.38 25.19
CA PRO A 120 -15.45 6.05 26.17
C PRO A 120 -14.10 5.94 25.46
N ARG A 121 -13.05 6.37 26.17
CA ARG A 121 -11.66 6.13 25.77
C ARG A 121 -11.45 4.61 25.63
N ARG A 122 -10.81 4.20 24.55
CA ARG A 122 -10.41 2.81 24.32
C ARG A 122 -8.90 2.71 24.35
N MET A 123 -8.40 1.63 24.93
CA MET A 123 -7.04 1.18 24.73
C MET A 123 -7.08 0.11 23.63
N VAL A 124 -6.32 0.34 22.57
CA VAL A 124 -6.18 -0.62 21.48
C VAL A 124 -4.76 -1.18 21.55
N SER A 125 -4.64 -2.49 21.43
CA SER A 125 -3.36 -3.19 21.40
C SER A 125 -3.25 -3.98 20.11
N LEU A 126 -2.04 -3.99 19.54
CA LEU A 126 -1.72 -4.79 18.36
C LEU A 126 -0.93 -6.03 18.81
N ARG A 127 -1.37 -7.19 18.36
CA ARG A 127 -0.62 -8.45 18.47
C ARG A 127 -0.15 -8.86 17.10
N TYR A 128 1.14 -9.14 16.96
CA TYR A 128 1.75 -9.61 15.72
C TYR A 128 2.67 -10.80 16.01
N LYS A 129 2.93 -11.61 14.99
CA LYS A 129 3.90 -12.71 15.03
C LYS A 129 4.86 -12.54 13.86
N ILE A 130 6.15 -12.41 14.17
CA ILE A 130 7.23 -12.47 13.19
C ILE A 130 7.76 -13.90 13.24
N SER A 131 7.99 -14.50 12.07
CA SER A 131 8.68 -15.78 11.94
C SER A 131 9.98 -15.52 11.19
N TRP A 132 11.07 -16.09 11.66
CA TRP A 132 12.39 -15.96 11.07
C TRP A 132 13.10 -17.31 11.08
N VAL A 133 14.14 -17.40 10.26
CA VAL A 133 15.08 -18.53 10.20
C VAL A 133 16.48 -17.97 10.26
N ASP A 134 17.43 -18.77 10.77
CA ASP A 134 18.84 -18.39 10.69
C ASP A 134 19.30 -18.42 9.24
N TRP A 135 20.01 -17.37 8.84
CA TRP A 135 20.51 -17.27 7.48
C TRP A 135 21.57 -18.35 7.23
N ASN A 136 21.36 -19.18 6.21
CA ASN A 136 22.29 -20.24 5.80
C ASN A 136 22.28 -20.41 4.28
N ILE A 137 23.17 -21.27 3.77
CA ILE A 137 23.37 -21.48 2.32
C ILE A 137 22.13 -22.03 1.58
N TYR A 138 21.14 -22.54 2.31
CA TYR A 138 19.91 -23.06 1.72
C TYR A 138 18.84 -21.98 1.55
N GLN A 139 18.99 -20.82 2.19
CA GLN A 139 18.05 -19.71 2.08
C GLN A 139 18.31 -18.88 0.83
N ILE A 140 17.25 -18.55 0.10
CA ILE A 140 17.33 -17.73 -1.11
C ILE A 140 16.84 -16.31 -0.80
N PRO A 141 17.69 -15.29 -0.98
CA PRO A 141 17.30 -13.91 -0.75
C PRO A 141 16.27 -13.43 -1.77
N ILE A 142 15.23 -12.78 -1.26
CA ILE A 142 14.26 -12.06 -2.08
C ILE A 142 14.35 -10.56 -1.87
N LYS A 143 14.01 -9.82 -2.93
CA LYS A 143 13.82 -8.38 -2.92
C LYS A 143 12.33 -8.06 -2.97
N VAL A 144 11.91 -7.09 -2.18
CA VAL A 144 10.53 -6.62 -2.12
C VAL A 144 10.43 -5.32 -2.92
N TYR A 145 9.53 -5.29 -3.89
CA TYR A 145 9.18 -4.08 -4.64
C TYR A 145 7.75 -3.69 -4.33
N ILE A 146 7.51 -2.38 -4.24
CA ILE A 146 6.18 -1.78 -4.17
C ILE A 146 6.01 -0.98 -5.46
N LEU A 147 5.16 -1.48 -6.35
CA LEU A 147 4.76 -0.82 -7.57
C LEU A 147 3.57 0.09 -7.28
N ASP A 148 3.52 1.28 -7.88
CA ASP A 148 2.46 2.25 -7.66
C ASP A 148 1.80 2.61 -9.01
N SER A 149 0.50 2.38 -9.13
CA SER A 149 -0.25 2.71 -10.35
C SER A 149 -0.35 4.21 -10.63
N THR A 150 0.13 5.06 -9.71
CA THR A 150 0.23 6.51 -9.87
C THR A 150 1.64 6.99 -10.22
N ASP A 151 2.60 6.08 -10.37
CA ASP A 151 4.00 6.39 -10.67
C ASP A 151 4.19 7.00 -12.05
N LYS A 152 4.45 8.30 -12.13
CA LYS A 152 4.67 8.95 -13.43
C LYS A 152 6.10 8.72 -13.92
N VAL A 153 6.32 7.53 -14.48
CA VAL A 153 7.61 7.09 -15.01
C VAL A 153 8.08 8.01 -16.13
N ARG A 154 9.30 8.52 -15.99
CA ARG A 154 9.99 9.36 -16.98
C ARG A 154 11.40 8.84 -17.21
N SER A 155 11.96 9.10 -18.39
CA SER A 155 13.37 8.79 -18.70
C SER A 155 14.19 10.06 -18.83
N ASN A 156 15.35 10.12 -18.18
CA ASN A 156 16.39 11.12 -18.44
C ASN A 156 17.66 10.41 -18.91
N GLY A 157 17.85 10.33 -20.23
CA GLY A 157 18.90 9.50 -20.83
C GLY A 157 18.67 8.03 -20.49
N SER A 158 19.65 7.38 -19.86
CA SER A 158 19.56 5.98 -19.39
C SER A 158 18.90 5.84 -18.02
N LYS A 159 18.65 6.93 -17.28
CA LYS A 159 18.11 6.88 -15.92
C LYS A 159 16.58 6.94 -15.96
N ILE A 160 15.93 5.94 -15.38
CA ILE A 160 14.50 5.97 -15.09
C ILE A 160 14.25 6.82 -13.84
N LEU A 161 13.27 7.70 -13.93
CA LEU A 161 12.81 8.56 -12.85
C LEU A 161 11.39 8.15 -12.50
N HIS A 162 11.21 7.67 -11.28
CA HIS A 162 9.92 7.33 -10.69
C HIS A 162 9.36 8.55 -9.95
N ASP A 163 8.06 8.76 -10.07
CA ASP A 163 7.29 9.86 -9.48
C ASP A 163 5.99 9.30 -8.89
N CYS A 164 6.16 8.44 -7.88
CA CYS A 164 5.08 7.76 -7.16
C CYS A 164 4.28 8.76 -6.34
N LEU A 165 2.96 8.84 -6.54
CA LEU A 165 2.09 9.76 -5.78
C LEU A 165 1.46 9.10 -4.55
N ALA A 166 1.63 7.78 -4.37
CA ALA A 166 1.06 6.92 -3.33
C ALA A 166 -0.47 6.80 -3.32
N GLU A 167 -1.19 7.86 -3.65
CA GLU A 167 -2.65 7.87 -3.69
C GLU A 167 -3.19 8.82 -4.76
N TYR A 168 -4.45 8.61 -5.13
CA TYR A 168 -5.15 9.43 -6.11
C TYR A 168 -6.63 9.61 -5.75
N THR A 169 -7.26 10.58 -6.38
CA THR A 169 -8.70 10.85 -6.23
C THR A 169 -9.45 10.30 -7.44
N ILE A 170 -10.53 9.55 -7.16
CA ILE A 170 -11.49 9.13 -8.17
C ILE A 170 -12.61 10.17 -8.19
N PRO A 171 -12.85 10.86 -9.32
CA PRO A 171 -13.86 11.91 -9.40
C PRO A 171 -15.28 11.34 -9.32
N ALA A 172 -16.24 12.19 -8.93
CA ALA A 172 -17.66 11.88 -9.10
C ALA A 172 -18.00 11.94 -10.60
N THR A 173 -18.10 10.81 -11.29
CA THR A 173 -18.72 10.81 -12.62
C THR A 173 -20.22 10.94 -12.44
N GLY A 174 -20.81 11.99 -13.01
CA GLY A 174 -22.24 12.32 -12.86
C GLY A 174 -23.23 11.28 -13.41
N GLY A 175 -22.74 10.16 -13.95
CA GLY A 175 -23.56 9.11 -14.54
C GLY A 175 -23.08 7.70 -14.23
N GLY A 176 -22.42 7.49 -13.08
CA GLY A 176 -22.14 6.18 -12.46
C GLY A 176 -22.13 4.99 -13.42
N GLY A 177 -21.26 5.02 -14.43
CA GLY A 177 -21.19 3.92 -15.38
C GLY A 177 -20.85 2.64 -14.62
N ASP A 178 -21.50 1.53 -14.97
CA ASP A 178 -21.24 0.21 -14.36
C ASP A 178 -19.77 -0.23 -14.49
N SER A 179 -19.03 0.40 -15.41
CA SER A 179 -17.61 0.19 -15.63
C SER A 179 -16.76 0.74 -14.47
N PRO A 180 -15.84 -0.07 -13.90
CA PRO A 180 -14.88 0.39 -12.91
C PRO A 180 -14.01 1.55 -13.43
N HIS A 181 -13.65 2.46 -12.54
CA HIS A 181 -12.56 3.40 -12.77
C HIS A 181 -11.24 2.63 -12.82
N VAL A 182 -10.40 2.91 -13.82
CA VAL A 182 -9.13 2.24 -14.06
C VAL A 182 -8.00 3.24 -13.91
N GLN A 183 -7.07 2.94 -13.00
CA GLN A 183 -5.78 3.61 -12.89
C GLN A 183 -4.70 2.63 -13.35
N LYS A 184 -3.86 3.02 -14.29
CA LYS A 184 -2.92 2.11 -14.97
C LYS A 184 -1.60 2.80 -15.24
N GLU A 185 -0.51 2.06 -15.06
CA GLU A 185 0.84 2.55 -15.29
C GLU A 185 1.79 1.46 -15.77
N ASN A 186 2.79 1.84 -16.57
CA ASN A 186 3.84 0.99 -17.11
C ASN A 186 5.15 1.25 -16.39
N ILE A 187 5.63 0.27 -15.63
CA ILE A 187 6.77 0.40 -14.73
C ILE A 187 7.92 -0.48 -15.23
N PRO A 188 9.02 0.11 -15.73
CA PRO A 188 10.19 -0.64 -16.15
C PRO A 188 10.94 -1.18 -14.93
N MET A 189 11.23 -2.47 -14.92
CA MET A 189 11.99 -3.10 -13.84
C MET A 189 13.49 -2.94 -14.07
N GLU A 190 14.17 -2.08 -13.31
CA GLU A 190 15.62 -1.91 -13.41
C GLU A 190 16.37 -3.24 -13.22
N LYS A 191 15.92 -4.04 -12.23
CA LYS A 191 16.38 -5.41 -12.01
C LYS A 191 15.18 -6.33 -11.87
N GLY A 192 15.10 -7.32 -12.75
CA GLY A 192 14.10 -8.37 -12.72
C GLY A 192 14.47 -9.49 -11.74
N GLY A 193 13.82 -10.63 -11.90
CA GLY A 193 13.95 -11.78 -11.02
C GLY A 193 12.81 -12.77 -11.21
N TYR A 194 12.76 -13.78 -10.38
CA TYR A 194 11.68 -14.75 -10.34
C TYR A 194 10.60 -14.26 -9.36
N LEU A 195 9.41 -13.97 -9.87
CA LEU A 195 8.25 -13.65 -9.07
C LEU A 195 7.85 -14.87 -8.24
N ILE A 196 7.97 -14.76 -6.93
CA ILE A 196 7.61 -15.83 -5.97
C ILE A 196 6.31 -15.53 -5.23
N TYR A 197 5.98 -14.25 -5.06
CA TYR A 197 4.79 -13.80 -4.33
C TYR A 197 4.32 -12.43 -4.87
N GLY A 198 3.01 -12.25 -4.96
CA GLY A 198 2.40 -10.96 -5.33
C GLY A 198 1.10 -10.67 -4.58
N THR A 199 0.86 -9.42 -4.20
CA THR A 199 -0.43 -8.97 -3.65
C THR A 199 -0.61 -7.46 -3.80
N ALA A 200 -1.83 -6.96 -3.89
CA ALA A 200 -2.08 -5.52 -3.99
C ALA A 200 -2.36 -4.87 -2.63
N HIS A 201 -1.88 -3.64 -2.43
CA HIS A 201 -2.38 -2.73 -1.39
C HIS A 201 -3.32 -1.69 -1.97
N MET A 202 -4.54 -1.67 -1.44
CA MET A 202 -5.75 -1.12 -2.05
C MET A 202 -6.67 -0.74 -0.91
N HIS A 203 -7.51 0.26 -1.13
CA HIS A 203 -8.51 0.74 -0.18
C HIS A 203 -9.91 0.22 -0.50
N SER A 204 -10.83 0.37 0.47
CA SER A 204 -12.24 0.01 0.28
C SER A 204 -12.78 0.65 -0.99
N GLY A 205 -13.46 -0.14 -1.83
CA GLY A 205 -13.94 0.28 -3.15
C GLY A 205 -13.26 -0.39 -4.33
N VAL A 206 -12.10 -1.00 -4.10
CA VAL A 206 -11.39 -1.76 -5.12
C VAL A 206 -12.26 -2.90 -5.65
N VAL A 207 -12.14 -3.16 -6.95
CA VAL A 207 -12.71 -4.31 -7.65
C VAL A 207 -11.65 -5.39 -7.79
N ASN A 208 -10.45 -5.04 -8.27
CA ASN A 208 -9.24 -5.84 -8.27
C ASN A 208 -8.03 -4.96 -8.61
N ALA A 209 -6.84 -5.54 -8.53
CA ALA A 209 -5.65 -5.03 -9.17
C ALA A 209 -4.94 -6.17 -9.89
N THR A 210 -4.42 -5.90 -11.08
CA THR A 210 -3.72 -6.90 -11.90
C THR A 210 -2.37 -6.36 -12.33
N LEU A 211 -1.35 -7.21 -12.19
CA LEU A 211 -0.02 -6.99 -12.72
C LEU A 211 0.14 -7.84 -13.99
N TYR A 212 0.52 -7.18 -15.08
CA TYR A 212 0.77 -7.80 -16.37
C TYR A 212 2.25 -7.74 -16.72
N GLY A 213 2.73 -8.76 -17.42
CA GLY A 213 4.03 -8.75 -18.09
C GLY A 213 3.97 -7.91 -19.36
N GLN A 214 5.15 -7.63 -19.94
CA GLN A 214 5.26 -6.78 -21.12
C GLN A 214 4.53 -7.34 -22.36
N ASP A 215 4.39 -8.66 -22.42
CA ASP A 215 3.65 -9.41 -23.45
C ASP A 215 2.12 -9.44 -23.20
N GLY A 216 1.64 -8.76 -22.16
CA GLY A 216 0.23 -8.72 -21.78
C GLY A 216 -0.24 -9.94 -20.98
N ARG A 217 0.65 -10.90 -20.67
CA ARG A 217 0.28 -12.04 -19.81
C ARG A 217 -0.04 -11.56 -18.41
N THR A 218 -1.01 -12.20 -17.76
CA THR A 218 -1.30 -11.91 -16.34
C THR A 218 -0.25 -12.57 -15.46
N LEU A 219 0.50 -11.78 -14.69
CA LEU A 219 1.46 -12.27 -13.70
C LEU A 219 0.78 -12.54 -12.36
N CYS A 220 -0.09 -11.63 -11.93
CA CYS A 220 -0.85 -11.78 -10.70
C CYS A 220 -2.09 -10.88 -10.71
N THR A 221 -3.25 -11.45 -10.36
CA THR A 221 -4.46 -10.69 -10.06
C THR A 221 -4.78 -10.80 -8.58
N SER A 222 -4.85 -9.65 -7.92
CA SER A 222 -5.21 -9.52 -6.52
C SER A 222 -6.63 -8.99 -6.40
N THR A 223 -7.50 -9.73 -5.71
CA THR A 223 -8.94 -9.46 -5.57
C THR A 223 -9.30 -9.17 -4.11
N PRO A 224 -10.30 -8.32 -3.85
CA PRO A 224 -10.65 -7.93 -2.49
C PRO A 224 -11.49 -8.98 -1.76
N LYS A 225 -11.24 -9.08 -0.46
CA LYS A 225 -12.16 -9.69 0.50
C LYS A 225 -12.82 -8.57 1.31
N TYR A 226 -14.14 -8.48 1.21
CA TYR A 226 -14.93 -7.53 2.00
C TYR A 226 -15.55 -8.20 3.21
N GLY A 227 -15.60 -7.46 4.32
CA GLY A 227 -16.27 -7.93 5.53
C GLY A 227 -17.78 -7.99 5.36
N THR A 228 -18.41 -8.85 6.14
CA THR A 228 -19.88 -9.08 6.12
C THR A 228 -20.53 -8.91 7.51
N GLY A 229 -19.72 -8.83 8.56
CA GLY A 229 -20.14 -8.83 9.95
C GLY A 229 -20.07 -7.44 10.62
N LYS A 230 -20.02 -7.47 11.95
CA LYS A 230 -19.95 -6.29 12.83
C LYS A 230 -18.76 -6.34 13.80
N GLU A 231 -18.08 -7.46 13.83
CA GLU A 231 -16.90 -7.73 14.63
C GLU A 231 -15.64 -7.12 14.01
N ALA A 232 -14.68 -6.80 14.88
CA ALA A 232 -13.43 -6.20 14.47
C ALA A 232 -12.65 -7.13 13.52
N GLY A 233 -12.36 -6.68 12.30
CA GLY A 233 -11.69 -7.50 11.28
C GLY A 233 -12.63 -8.11 10.24
N ASN A 234 -13.94 -7.96 10.39
CA ASN A 234 -14.94 -8.45 9.43
C ASN A 234 -16.07 -7.43 9.21
N GLU A 235 -15.82 -6.14 9.44
CA GLU A 235 -16.84 -5.10 9.34
C GLU A 235 -17.45 -5.03 7.94
N LYS A 236 -18.79 -5.03 7.88
CA LYS A 236 -19.55 -5.01 6.62
C LYS A 236 -19.07 -3.89 5.69
N ALA A 237 -18.76 -4.27 4.44
CA ALA A 237 -18.31 -3.38 3.36
C ALA A 237 -16.93 -2.73 3.54
N TYR A 238 -16.19 -3.07 4.60
CA TYR A 238 -14.77 -2.71 4.71
C TYR A 238 -13.91 -3.73 3.98
N LEU A 239 -12.82 -3.27 3.38
CA LEU A 239 -11.82 -4.16 2.79
C LEU A 239 -11.03 -4.85 3.92
N ILE A 240 -11.26 -6.15 4.08
CA ILE A 240 -10.68 -6.97 5.15
C ILE A 240 -9.53 -7.87 4.66
N GLY A 241 -9.29 -7.95 3.36
CA GLY A 241 -8.18 -8.71 2.78
C GLY A 241 -7.99 -8.46 1.30
N MET A 242 -6.85 -8.89 0.77
CA MET A 242 -6.68 -9.14 -0.65
C MET A 242 -6.19 -10.56 -0.89
N SER A 243 -6.54 -11.13 -2.04
CA SER A 243 -5.92 -12.35 -2.51
C SER A 243 -4.44 -12.12 -2.83
N ILE A 244 -3.68 -13.19 -2.71
CA ILE A 244 -2.26 -13.25 -3.02
C ILE A 244 -2.05 -14.16 -4.23
N CYS A 245 -0.91 -14.04 -4.89
CA CYS A 245 -0.47 -14.98 -5.91
C CYS A 245 0.83 -15.64 -5.47
N TYR A 246 0.84 -16.97 -5.49
CA TYR A 246 2.05 -17.76 -5.67
C TYR A 246 2.01 -18.25 -7.12
N PRO A 247 2.91 -17.79 -8.01
CA PRO A 247 2.88 -18.23 -9.38
C PRO A 247 2.90 -19.75 -9.53
N GLN A 248 2.04 -20.29 -10.38
CA GLN A 248 1.90 -21.73 -10.67
C GLN A 248 2.16 -21.97 -12.15
N PRO A 249 2.87 -23.06 -12.53
CA PRO A 249 3.36 -24.17 -11.68
C PRO A 249 4.64 -23.86 -10.90
N GLY A 250 5.23 -22.68 -11.09
CA GLY A 250 6.42 -22.24 -10.35
C GLY A 250 6.67 -20.75 -10.55
N PRO A 251 7.78 -20.23 -10.00
CA PRO A 251 8.11 -18.82 -10.09
C PRO A 251 8.20 -18.33 -11.55
N ILE A 252 7.69 -17.13 -11.79
CA ILE A 252 7.67 -16.55 -13.14
C ILE A 252 8.88 -15.64 -13.32
N LYS A 253 9.68 -15.86 -14.37
CA LYS A 253 10.77 -14.93 -14.71
C LYS A 253 10.21 -13.59 -15.19
N ILE A 254 10.75 -12.53 -14.61
CA ILE A 254 10.69 -11.14 -15.06
C ILE A 254 12.12 -10.75 -15.46
N HIS A 255 12.28 -10.23 -16.67
CA HIS A 255 13.60 -9.87 -17.20
C HIS A 255 14.04 -8.48 -16.71
N ASP A 256 15.36 -8.26 -16.69
CA ASP A 256 15.92 -6.92 -16.48
C ASP A 256 15.44 -6.01 -17.62
N GLY A 257 14.92 -4.83 -17.27
CA GLY A 257 14.30 -3.90 -18.20
C GLY A 257 12.88 -4.27 -18.66
N GLU A 258 12.30 -5.40 -18.21
CA GLU A 258 10.91 -5.75 -18.55
C GLU A 258 9.95 -4.68 -18.03
N ILE A 259 9.04 -4.23 -18.90
CA ILE A 259 8.02 -3.25 -18.54
C ILE A 259 6.80 -3.98 -17.99
N LEU A 260 6.54 -3.83 -16.71
CA LEU A 260 5.35 -4.37 -16.07
C LEU A 260 4.22 -3.36 -16.14
N THR A 261 3.01 -3.82 -16.42
CA THR A 261 1.84 -2.97 -16.42
C THR A 261 1.01 -3.24 -15.18
N LEU A 262 0.86 -2.25 -14.30
CA LEU A 262 0.01 -2.33 -13.13
C LEU A 262 -1.33 -1.67 -13.41
N GLU A 263 -2.42 -2.40 -13.19
CA GLU A 263 -3.78 -1.91 -13.39
C GLU A 263 -4.60 -2.05 -12.09
N SER A 264 -5.04 -0.93 -11.56
CA SER A 264 -5.89 -0.81 -10.37
C SER A 264 -7.32 -0.47 -10.78
N ARG A 265 -8.30 -1.28 -10.36
CA ARG A 265 -9.72 -1.06 -10.67
C ARG A 265 -10.51 -0.75 -9.42
N TYR A 266 -11.27 0.33 -9.45
CA TYR A 266 -12.17 0.74 -8.37
C TYR A 266 -13.59 0.90 -8.88
N LYS A 267 -14.57 0.73 -8.00
CA LYS A 267 -15.94 1.18 -8.28
C LYS A 267 -15.91 2.65 -8.64
N ASN A 268 -16.64 3.02 -9.69
CA ASN A 268 -16.71 4.37 -10.24
C ASN A 268 -17.56 5.29 -9.34
N GLU A 269 -17.06 5.52 -8.14
CA GLU A 269 -17.64 6.36 -7.11
C GLU A 269 -16.59 7.38 -6.67
N PHE A 270 -17.03 8.57 -6.29
CA PHE A 270 -16.14 9.57 -5.71
C PHE A 270 -15.42 9.03 -4.48
N ARG A 271 -14.09 9.07 -4.51
CA ARG A 271 -13.21 8.56 -3.45
C ARG A 271 -11.94 9.39 -3.41
N THR A 272 -11.48 9.69 -2.21
CA THR A 272 -10.17 10.30 -1.97
C THR A 272 -9.22 9.29 -1.35
N GLY A 273 -7.92 9.52 -1.51
CA GLY A 273 -6.89 8.63 -0.98
C GLY A 273 -7.01 7.20 -1.49
N ALA A 274 -7.38 6.97 -2.76
CA ALA A 274 -7.35 5.64 -3.34
C ALA A 274 -5.89 5.21 -3.52
N MET A 275 -5.51 4.04 -3.02
CA MET A 275 -4.19 3.46 -3.25
C MET A 275 -4.25 2.41 -4.35
N GLY A 276 -3.22 2.39 -5.19
CA GLY A 276 -3.09 1.41 -6.27
C GLY A 276 -1.72 0.75 -6.24
N HIS A 277 -1.34 0.21 -5.09
CA HIS A 277 -0.02 -0.38 -4.90
C HIS A 277 -0.03 -1.88 -5.16
N PHE A 278 1.08 -2.42 -5.63
CA PHE A 278 1.27 -3.84 -5.84
C PHE A 278 2.63 -4.29 -5.32
N TYR A 279 2.61 -5.23 -4.38
CA TYR A 279 3.78 -5.76 -3.71
C TYR A 279 4.18 -7.01 -4.47
N ILE A 280 5.41 -7.05 -4.97
CA ILE A 280 5.99 -8.23 -5.60
C ILE A 280 7.30 -8.60 -4.93
N TYR A 281 7.48 -9.89 -4.70
CA TYR A 281 8.71 -10.43 -4.14
C TYR A 281 9.44 -11.18 -5.23
N LEU A 282 10.69 -10.77 -5.50
CA LEU A 282 11.52 -11.30 -6.56
C LEU A 282 12.74 -12.00 -5.97
N ALA A 283 12.97 -13.24 -6.35
CA ALA A 283 14.24 -13.94 -6.11
C ALA A 283 15.18 -13.74 -7.32
N GLU A 284 16.46 -13.49 -7.09
CA GLU A 284 17.42 -13.36 -8.20
C GLU A 284 17.69 -14.73 -8.86
N GLU A 285 17.74 -15.76 -8.03
CA GLU A 285 18.02 -17.15 -8.41
C GLU A 285 16.93 -18.08 -7.85
N LEU A 286 16.83 -19.28 -8.42
CA LEU A 286 15.96 -20.35 -7.93
C LEU A 286 16.78 -21.38 -7.15
N PRO A 287 16.15 -22.22 -6.30
CA PRO A 287 16.85 -23.32 -5.65
C PRO A 287 17.50 -24.22 -6.71
N GLN A 288 18.73 -24.67 -6.45
CA GLN A 288 19.41 -25.69 -7.26
C GLN A 288 18.71 -27.04 -7.16
#